data_AF-A0A640XNN1-F1
#
_entry.id   AF-A0A640XNN1-F1
#
_cell.length_a   1.000
_cell.length_b   1.000
_cell.length_c   1.000
_cell.angle_alpha   90.00
_cell.angle_beta   90.00
_cell.angle_gamma   90.00
#
_symmetry.space_group_name_H-M   'P 1'
#
loop_
_entity.id
_entity.type
_entity.pdbx_description
1 polymer ?
#
loop_
_entity_poly.entity_id
_entity_poly.type
_entity_poly.pdbx_seq_one_letter_code
_entity_poly.pdbx_strand_id
1 'polypeptide(L)' 'MPNRTGHDRNITSKGELFEKIHYMHRNPVRRGLVLNPQEWKWSGAGWYIEEREVVLAVDEINL' A
#
# COMPACT_ATOMS: atom_id res chain seq x y z
N MET A 1 15.11 -19.98 -10.29
CA MET A 1 13.94 -19.20 -10.75
C MET A 1 14.45 -17.85 -11.21
N PRO A 2 14.38 -17.49 -12.49
CA PRO A 2 14.97 -16.25 -12.97
C PRO A 2 14.06 -15.06 -12.66
N ASN A 3 14.70 -13.96 -12.26
CA ASN A 3 14.18 -12.68 -11.75
C ASN A 3 13.65 -12.69 -10.29
N ARG A 4 14.57 -12.46 -9.35
CA ARG A 4 14.30 -11.84 -8.03
C ARG A 4 15.04 -10.50 -7.93
N THR A 5 14.91 -9.62 -8.93
CA THR A 5 15.47 -8.26 -8.84
C THR A 5 14.44 -7.33 -8.22
N GLY A 6 14.86 -6.50 -7.27
CA GLY A 6 14.04 -5.38 -6.78
C GLY A 6 13.85 -4.34 -7.88
N HIS A 7 12.72 -3.63 -7.85
CA HIS A 7 12.47 -2.49 -8.72
C HIS A 7 12.59 -1.21 -7.88
N ASP A 8 13.67 -0.44 -8.07
CA ASP A 8 13.82 0.89 -7.51
C ASP A 8 13.31 1.96 -8.49
N ARG A 9 12.73 3.03 -7.94
CA ARG A 9 12.27 4.18 -8.72
C ARG A 9 12.20 5.42 -7.83
N ASN A 10 12.76 6.52 -8.31
CA ASN A 10 12.63 7.81 -7.65
C ASN A 10 11.23 8.37 -7.88
N ILE A 11 10.56 8.77 -6.80
CA ILE A 11 9.26 9.44 -6.84
C ILE A 11 9.49 10.94 -6.72
N THR A 12 9.06 11.70 -7.72
CA THR A 12 9.34 13.16 -7.78
C THR A 12 8.09 14.02 -7.71
N SER A 13 6.91 13.41 -7.72
CA SER A 13 5.63 14.12 -7.66
C SER A 13 4.65 13.48 -6.69
N LYS A 14 3.77 14.31 -6.13
CA LYS A 14 2.66 13.87 -5.28
C LYS A 14 1.72 12.90 -6.01
N GLY A 15 1.49 13.13 -7.30
CA GLY A 15 0.66 12.23 -8.13
C GLY A 15 1.27 10.83 -8.27
N GLU A 16 2.58 10.75 -8.54
CA GLU A 16 3.30 9.48 -8.62
C GLU A 16 3.29 8.75 -7.28
N LEU A 17 3.48 9.47 -6.17
CA LEU A 17 3.39 8.91 -4.83
C LEU A 17 2.04 8.23 -4.59
N PHE A 18 0.94 8.94 -4.82
CA PHE A 18 -0.40 8.38 -4.62
C PHE A 18 -0.71 7.22 -5.56
N GLU A 19 -0.25 7.28 -6.82
CA GLU A 19 -0.41 6.17 -7.76
C GLU A 19 0.21 4.89 -7.19
N LYS A 20 1.43 4.96 -6.63
CA LYS A 20 2.10 3.80 -6.04
C LYS A 20 1.42 3.33 -4.76
N ILE A 21 0.99 4.25 -3.89
CA ILE A 21 0.21 3.90 -2.68
C ILE A 21 -1.06 3.14 -3.07
N HIS A 22 -1.83 3.67 -4.02
CA HIS A 22 -3.04 3.00 -4.51
C HIS A 22 -2.74 1.65 -5.15
N TYR A 23 -1.67 1.54 -5.92
CA TYR A 23 -1.25 0.27 -6.50
C TYR A 23 -0.95 -0.78 -5.41
N MET A 24 -0.18 -0.41 -4.38
CA MET A 24 0.19 -1.31 -3.28
C MET A 24 -1.04 -1.82 -2.53
N HIS A 25 -1.97 -0.94 -2.15
CA HIS A 25 -3.19 -1.33 -1.43
C HIS A 25 -4.17 -2.16 -2.28
N ARG A 26 -4.21 -1.95 -3.61
CA ARG A 26 -5.09 -2.72 -4.51
C ARG A 26 -4.48 -4.05 -4.96
N ASN A 27 -3.18 -4.25 -4.80
CA ASN A 27 -2.52 -5.48 -5.26
C ASN A 27 -3.08 -6.76 -4.63
N PRO A 28 -3.36 -6.84 -3.31
CA PRO A 28 -4.02 -7.99 -2.69
C PRO A 28 -5.38 -8.32 -3.32
N VAL A 29 -6.19 -7.30 -3.61
CA VAL A 29 -7.49 -7.45 -4.29
C VAL A 29 -7.32 -7.93 -5.73
N ARG A 30 -6.40 -7.32 -6.49
CA ARG A 30 -6.10 -7.71 -7.87
C ARG A 30 -5.60 -9.15 -8.00
N ARG A 31 -4.95 -9.66 -6.95
CA ARG A 31 -4.47 -11.05 -6.86
C ARG A 31 -5.52 -12.01 -6.29
N GLY A 32 -6.70 -11.52 -5.91
CA GLY A 32 -7.79 -12.33 -5.35
C GLY A 32 -7.52 -12.85 -3.93
N LEU A 33 -6.61 -12.21 -3.19
CA LEU A 33 -6.28 -12.63 -1.81
C LEU A 33 -7.32 -12.14 -0.80
N VAL A 34 -7.96 -11.01 -1.08
CA VAL A 34 -9.00 -10.36 -0.26
C VAL A 34 -10.02 -9.67 -1.17
N LEU A 35 -11.21 -9.37 -0.67
CA LEU A 35 -12.25 -8.68 -1.42
C LEU A 35 -12.04 -7.16 -1.41
N ASN A 36 -11.55 -6.64 -0.29
CA ASN A 36 -11.32 -5.21 -0.07
C ASN A 36 -9.87 -4.96 0.41
N PRO A 37 -9.27 -3.80 0.09
CA PRO A 37 -7.89 -3.48 0.46
C PRO A 37 -7.57 -3.58 1.96
N GLN A 38 -8.49 -3.11 2.82
CA GLN A 38 -8.32 -3.04 4.27
C GLN A 38 -8.22 -4.40 4.96
N GLU A 39 -8.80 -5.44 4.36
CA GLU A 39 -8.73 -6.81 4.89
C GLU A 39 -7.30 -7.36 4.84
N TRP A 40 -6.42 -6.74 4.03
CA TRP A 40 -5.02 -7.11 3.95
C TRP A 40 -4.19 -6.46 5.05
N LYS A 41 -4.09 -7.18 6.19
CA LYS A 41 -3.38 -6.77 7.42
C LYS A 41 -1.90 -6.39 7.24
N TRP A 42 -1.27 -6.80 6.14
CA TRP A 42 0.14 -6.53 5.85
C TRP A 42 0.36 -5.29 4.98
N SER A 43 -0.60 -4.36 5.00
CA SER A 43 -0.47 -3.03 4.40
C SER A 43 -1.16 -2.00 5.27
N GLY A 44 -0.77 -0.73 5.16
CA GLY A 44 -1.45 0.38 5.86
C GLY A 44 -2.83 0.75 5.29
N ALA A 45 -3.47 -0.10 4.48
CA ALA A 45 -4.74 0.23 3.81
C ALA A 45 -5.86 0.55 4.81
N GLY A 46 -5.94 -0.20 5.92
CA GLY A 46 -6.94 0.02 6.97
C GLY A 46 -6.81 1.38 7.67
N TRP A 47 -5.58 1.93 7.76
CA TRP A 47 -5.34 3.22 8.40
C TRP A 47 -6.02 4.38 7.66
N TYR A 48 -6.00 4.34 6.33
CA TYR A 48 -6.59 5.38 5.49
C TYR A 48 -8.13 5.40 5.48
N ILE A 49 -8.77 4.34 5.97
CA ILE A 49 -10.23 4.27 6.09
C ILE A 49 -10.71 4.36 7.54
N GLU A 50 -9.83 4.83 8.44
CA GLU A 50 -10.13 5.05 9.86
C GLU A 50 -10.60 3.77 10.59
N GLU A 51 -10.07 2.60 10.21
CA GLU A 51 -10.30 1.38 10.99
C GLU A 51 -9.72 1.56 12.41
N ARG A 52 -10.55 1.23 13.42
CA ARG A 52 -10.16 1.38 14.84
C ARG A 52 -9.02 0.45 15.26
N GLU A 53 -8.87 -0.69 14.60
CA GLU A 53 -7.88 -1.72 14.94
C GLU A 53 -7.01 -2.05 13.73
N VAL A 54 -6.12 -1.12 13.37
CA VAL A 54 -5.10 -1.42 12.35
C VAL A 54 -3.90 -2.11 12.96
N VAL A 55 -3.36 -3.08 12.23
CA VAL A 55 -2.11 -3.76 12.59
C VAL A 55 -0.89 -2.89 12.26
N LEU A 56 -1.00 -2.03 11.23
CA LEU A 56 0.05 -1.15 10.74
C LEU A 56 -0.48 0.28 10.69
N ALA A 57 -0.06 1.11 11.65
CA ALA A 57 -0.28 2.55 11.61
C ALA A 57 0.70 3.21 10.63
N VAL A 58 0.27 4.28 9.96
CA VAL A 58 1.13 5.10 9.10
C VAL A 58 1.53 6.33 9.89
N ASP A 59 2.83 6.54 10.06
CA ASP A 59 3.36 7.72 10.75
C ASP A 59 3.04 9.00 9.97
N GLU A 60 2.68 10.05 10.69
CA GLU A 60 2.58 11.39 10.13
C GLU A 60 3.97 11.90 9.79
N ILE A 61 4.17 12.25 8.52
CA ILE A 61 5.37 12.94 8.08
C ILE A 61 5.02 14.43 8.04
N ASN A 62 5.59 15.20 8.97
CA ASN A 62 5.61 16.65 8.88
C ASN A 62 6.51 17.03 7.69
N LEU A 63 5.90 17.40 6.57
CA LEU A 63 6.58 17.89 5.37
C LEU A 63 6.98 19.37 5.51
#